data_AF-A0A816MSS5-F1
#
_entry.id   AF-A0A816MSS5-F1
#
_cell.length_a   1.000
_cell.length_b   1.000
_cell.length_c   1.000
_cell.angle_alpha   90.00
_cell.angle_beta   90.00
_cell.angle_gamma   90.00
#
_symmetry.space_group_name_H-M   'P 1'
#
loop_
_entity.id
_entity.type
_entity.pdbx_description
1 polymer ?
#
loop_
_entity_poly.entity_id
_entity_poly.type
_entity_poly.pdbx_seq_one_letter_code
_entity_poly.pdbx_strand_id
1 'polypeptide(L)'
;MILADAKNRIYISSLHFGTDPYAYELVDIIALDKNPSLRLIVSLDHLCGRRIDNHKDKTTLKSMFLPLIEKYSSQVDFYLFHLPLLTIGGGTF
;
A
#
# COMPACT_ATOMS: atom_id res chain seq x y z
N MET A 1 -10.28 13.02 10.09
CA MET A 1 -9.10 12.14 9.89
C MET A 1 -8.69 12.33 8.43
N ILE A 2 -7.45 12.74 8.16
CA ILE A 2 -7.03 13.37 6.89
C ILE A 2 -7.46 12.60 5.63
N LEU A 3 -7.50 11.27 5.67
CA LEU A 3 -7.90 10.43 4.54
C LEU A 3 -9.40 10.43 4.24
N ALA A 4 -10.25 10.46 5.27
CA ALA A 4 -11.70 10.45 5.11
C ALA A 4 -12.24 11.77 4.52
N ASP A 5 -11.49 12.86 4.71
CA ASP A 5 -11.82 14.20 4.26
C ASP A 5 -11.20 14.53 2.88
N ALA A 6 -10.46 13.59 2.28
CA ALA A 6 -9.79 13.78 1.00
C ALA A 6 -10.80 13.94 -0.16
N LYS A 7 -10.64 15.02 -0.92
CA LYS A 7 -11.60 15.40 -1.99
C LYS A 7 -11.21 14.95 -3.39
N ASN A 8 -9.91 14.91 -3.67
CA ASN A 8 -9.40 14.74 -5.03
C ASN A 8 -8.48 13.53 -5.17
N ARG A 9 -7.43 13.45 -4.35
CA ARG A 9 -6.41 12.39 -4.46
C ARG A 9 -5.85 12.00 -3.10
N ILE A 10 -5.55 10.72 -2.95
CA ILE A 10 -4.74 10.15 -1.87
C ILE A 10 -3.52 9.51 -2.51
N TYR A 11 -2.32 9.89 -2.05
CA TYR A 11 -1.07 9.28 -2.47
C TYR A 11 -0.47 8.50 -1.30
N ILE A 12 -0.26 7.20 -1.50
CA ILE A 12 0.44 6.31 -0.56
C ILE A 12 1.71 5.88 -1.26
N SER A 13 2.86 6.32 -0.76
CA SER A 13 4.16 5.89 -1.27
C SER A 13 4.99 5.38 -0.10
N SER A 14 5.37 4.10 -0.13
CA SER A 14 6.18 3.52 0.93
C SER A 14 7.15 2.45 0.44
N LEU A 15 8.31 2.39 1.09
CA LEU A 15 9.26 1.29 0.94
C LEU A 15 8.71 0.01 1.60
N HIS A 16 8.12 0.16 2.78
CA HIS A 16 7.52 -0.94 3.53
C HIS A 16 6.11 -0.56 3.96
N PHE A 17 5.17 -1.44 3.72
CA PHE A 17 3.81 -1.28 4.19
C PHE A 17 3.52 -2.52 5.04
N GLY A 18 3.14 -2.29 6.29
CA GLY A 18 3.04 -3.36 7.29
C GLY A 18 1.90 -4.33 6.99
N THR A 19 1.93 -5.46 7.68
CA THR A 19 0.80 -6.41 7.78
C THR A 19 0.12 -6.31 9.14
N ASP A 20 0.43 -5.28 9.92
CA ASP A 20 -0.20 -5.03 11.21
C ASP A 20 -1.65 -4.54 11.06
N PRO A 21 -2.48 -4.63 12.11
CA PRO A 21 -3.88 -4.24 12.05
C PRO A 21 -4.12 -2.79 11.57
N TYR A 22 -3.20 -1.86 11.82
CA TYR A 22 -3.36 -0.47 11.40
C TYR A 22 -3.20 -0.31 9.88
N ALA A 23 -2.41 -1.17 9.24
CA ALA A 23 -2.28 -1.20 7.79
C ALA A 23 -3.61 -1.59 7.12
N TYR A 24 -4.33 -2.57 7.68
CA TYR A 24 -5.67 -2.94 7.22
C TYR A 24 -6.70 -1.84 7.53
N GLU A 25 -6.65 -1.25 8.72
CA GLU A 25 -7.53 -0.15 9.09
C GLU A 25 -7.34 1.05 8.14
N LEU A 26 -6.10 1.36 7.75
CA LEU A 26 -5.81 2.42 6.79
C LEU A 26 -6.50 2.18 5.44
N VAL A 27 -6.47 0.94 4.97
CA VAL A 27 -7.09 0.49 3.71
C VAL A 27 -8.61 0.61 3.81
N ASP A 28 -9.21 0.21 4.92
CA ASP A 28 -10.65 0.30 5.17
C ASP A 28 -11.15 1.75 5.30
N ILE A 29 -10.31 2.65 5.80
CA ILE A 29 -10.61 4.08 5.95
C ILE A 29 -10.74 4.79 4.60
N ILE A 30 -10.14 4.25 3.53
CA ILE A 30 -10.18 4.84 2.19
C ILE A 30 -11.60 4.70 1.62
N ALA A 31 -12.44 5.70 1.90
CA ALA A 31 -13.86 5.72 1.58
C ALA A 31 -14.15 6.09 0.12
N LEU A 32 -13.58 5.35 -0.85
CA LEU A 32 -13.80 5.56 -2.29
C LEU A 32 -15.29 5.47 -2.68
N ASP A 33 -16.08 4.66 -1.98
CA ASP A 33 -17.55 4.58 -2.16
C ASP A 33 -18.24 5.94 -2.01
N LYS A 34 -17.72 6.82 -1.14
CA LYS A 34 -18.37 8.10 -0.80
C LYS A 34 -17.98 9.23 -1.74
N ASN A 35 -16.90 9.08 -2.51
CA ASN A 35 -16.41 10.12 -3.39
C ASN A 35 -15.90 9.52 -4.72
N PRO A 36 -16.78 9.37 -5.72
CA PRO A 36 -16.42 8.73 -7.01
C PRO A 36 -15.32 9.45 -7.81
N SER A 37 -15.02 10.70 -7.48
CA SER A 37 -13.95 11.47 -8.13
C SER A 37 -12.60 11.38 -7.39
N LEU A 38 -12.60 10.81 -6.18
CA LEU A 38 -11.39 10.57 -5.41
C LEU A 38 -10.53 9.52 -6.11
N ARG A 39 -9.26 9.85 -6.36
CA ARG A 39 -8.29 8.86 -6.84
C ARG A 39 -7.35 8.42 -5.74
N LEU A 40 -7.12 7.13 -5.66
CA LEU A 40 -6.10 6.53 -4.81
C LEU A 40 -4.91 6.12 -5.68
N ILE A 41 -3.74 6.64 -5.37
CA ILE A 41 -2.48 6.27 -6.02
C ILE A 41 -1.59 5.59 -4.99
N VAL A 42 -1.26 4.33 -5.21
CA VAL A 42 -0.41 3.54 -4.32
C VAL A 42 0.87 3.16 -5.05
N SER A 43 2.01 3.46 -4.43
CA SER A 43 3.34 3.17 -4.96
C SER A 43 4.13 2.43 -3.89
N LEU A 44 4.50 1.16 -4.15
CA LEU A 44 5.16 0.30 -3.16
C LEU A 44 6.38 -0.41 -3.75
N ASP A 45 7.40 -0.61 -2.92
CA ASP A 45 8.52 -1.48 -3.29
C ASP A 45 8.12 -2.96 -3.21
N HIS A 46 8.29 -3.68 -4.32
CA HIS A 46 7.82 -5.05 -4.45
C HIS A 46 8.65 -6.09 -3.67
N LEU A 47 9.87 -5.75 -3.25
CA LEU A 47 10.75 -6.64 -2.48
C LEU A 47 10.60 -6.42 -0.98
N CYS A 48 10.59 -5.16 -0.55
CA CYS A 48 10.39 -4.80 0.85
C CYS A 48 8.97 -5.09 1.32
N GLY A 49 7.99 -5.17 0.41
CA GLY A 49 6.64 -5.68 0.66
C GLY A 49 6.50 -7.17 0.92
N ARG A 50 7.62 -7.92 0.91
CA ARG A 50 7.68 -9.36 1.20
C ARG A 50 8.40 -9.67 2.49
N ARG A 51 8.69 -8.69 3.36
CA ARG A 51 9.30 -8.98 4.65
C ARG A 51 8.36 -9.88 5.44
N ILE A 52 8.74 -11.15 5.41
CA ILE A 52 8.16 -12.31 6.05
C ILE A 52 7.87 -11.92 7.49
N ASP A 53 6.59 -11.76 7.80
CA ASP A 53 6.15 -11.87 9.17
C ASP A 53 6.56 -13.27 9.62
N ASN A 54 7.46 -13.35 10.61
CA ASN A 54 8.10 -14.57 11.05
C ASN A 54 7.06 -15.58 11.55
N HIS A 55 6.49 -16.38 10.65
CA HIS A 55 5.69 -17.60 10.87
C HIS A 55 4.18 -17.60 10.57
N LYS A 56 3.56 -16.60 9.92
CA LYS A 56 2.15 -16.76 9.48
C LYS A 56 1.88 -16.21 8.08
N ASP A 57 1.51 -17.15 7.20
CA ASP A 57 0.89 -17.02 5.89
C ASP A 57 1.10 -15.72 5.09
N LYS A 58 1.97 -15.86 4.08
CA LYS A 58 2.04 -15.22 2.75
C LYS A 58 1.01 -14.14 2.41
N THR A 59 0.86 -13.12 3.24
CA THR A 59 0.03 -11.97 2.91
C THR A 59 0.93 -10.96 2.22
N THR A 60 0.93 -11.00 0.90
CA THR A 60 1.67 -10.03 0.09
C THR A 60 0.99 -8.67 0.15
N LEU A 61 1.73 -7.57 0.03
CA LEU A 61 1.10 -6.25 -0.12
C LEU A 61 0.07 -6.19 -1.24
N LYS A 62 0.30 -6.97 -2.31
CA LYS A 62 -0.65 -7.13 -3.39
C LYS A 62 -2.00 -7.67 -2.91
N SER A 63 -2.04 -8.68 -2.02
CA SER A 63 -3.30 -9.23 -1.51
C SER A 63 -4.04 -8.30 -0.57
N MET A 64 -3.37 -7.38 0.12
CA MET A 64 -4.02 -6.38 0.97
C MET A 64 -4.80 -5.34 0.15
N PHE A 65 -4.21 -4.85 -0.95
CA PHE A 65 -4.86 -3.87 -1.83
C PHE A 65 -5.75 -4.50 -2.90
N LEU A 66 -5.67 -5.81 -3.12
CA LEU A 66 -6.42 -6.51 -4.17
C LEU A 66 -7.94 -6.24 -4.11
N PRO A 67 -8.61 -6.31 -2.94
CA PRO A 67 -10.04 -6.02 -2.86
C PRO A 67 -10.40 -4.60 -3.31
N LEU A 68 -9.54 -3.62 -2.97
CA LEU A 68 -9.71 -2.22 -3.38
C LEU A 68 -9.50 -2.03 -4.87
N ILE A 69 -8.48 -2.69 -5.43
CA ILE A 69 -8.19 -2.64 -6.87
C ILE A 69 -9.34 -3.27 -7.67
N GLU A 70 -9.85 -4.42 -7.22
CA GLU A 70 -10.96 -5.12 -7.88
C GLU A 70 -12.27 -4.32 -7.80
N LYS A 71 -12.59 -3.76 -6.62
CA LYS A 71 -13.83 -3.01 -6.40
C LYS A 71 -13.80 -1.61 -7.03
N TYR A 72 -12.64 -0.95 -7.09
CA TYR A 72 -12.49 0.45 -7.49
C TYR A 72 -11.48 0.67 -8.61
N SER A 73 -11.42 -0.25 -9.57
CA SER A 73 -10.43 -0.25 -10.65
C SER A 73 -10.31 1.07 -11.44
N SER A 74 -11.37 1.87 -11.53
CA SER A 74 -11.36 3.18 -12.20
C SER A 74 -10.82 4.34 -11.34
N GLN A 75 -10.68 4.12 -10.03
CA GLN A 75 -10.25 5.12 -9.04
C GLN A 75 -8.87 4.79 -8.43
N VAL A 76 -8.38 3.57 -8.60
CA VAL A 76 -7.14 3.08 -7.98
C VAL A 76 -6.05 2.86 -9.01
N ASP A 77 -4.97 3.62 -8.89
CA ASP A 77 -3.72 3.40 -9.63
C ASP A 77 -2.71 2.72 -8.68
N PHE A 78 -2.23 1.52 -9.03
CA PHE A 78 -1.31 0.74 -8.20
C PHE A 78 0.00 0.46 -8.92
N TYR A 79 1.10 0.96 -8.37
CA TYR A 79 2.45 0.84 -8.92
C TYR A 79 3.34 0.04 -7.99
N LEU A 80 4.00 -0.97 -8.56
CA LEU A 80 5.07 -1.70 -7.90
C LEU A 80 6.39 -1.26 -8.52
N PHE A 81 7.27 -0.69 -7.70
CA PHE A 81 8.62 -0.36 -8.12
C PHE A 81 9.63 -1.30 -7.46
N HIS A 82 10.84 -1.30 -8.00
CA HIS A 82 12.00 -1.90 -7.39
C HIS A 82 13.00 -0.79 -7.15
N LEU A 83 13.25 -0.47 -5.88
CA LEU A 83 14.48 0.21 -5.52
C LEU A 83 15.55 -0.87 -5.41
N PRO A 84 16.55 -0.92 -6.31
CA PRO A 84 17.73 -1.75 -6.08
C PRO A 84 18.26 -1.33 -4.71
N LEU A 85 18.50 -2.33 -3.85
CA LEU A 85 19.07 -2.11 -2.52
C LEU A 85 20.18 -1.09 -2.66
N LEU A 86 19.99 0.09 -2.06
CA LEU A 86 21.09 1.00 -1.79
C LEU A 86 21.99 0.22 -0.83
N THR A 87 22.91 -0.56 -1.38
CA THR A 87 24.09 -1.04 -0.67
C THR A 87 24.89 0.20 -0.34
N ILE A 88 24.52 0.85 0.76
CA ILE A 88 25.44 1.73 1.46
C ILE A 88 26.59 0.81 1.83
N GLY A 89 27.76 1.03 1.22
CA GLY A 89 28.89 0.13 1.31
C GLY A 89 29.17 -0.27 2.76
N GLY A 90 29.20 -1.58 3.02
CA GLY A 90 29.86 -2.18 4.18
C GLY A 90 29.20 -1.97 5.54
N GLY A 91 28.02 -2.52 5.77
CA GLY A 91 27.47 -2.63 7.12
C GLY A 91 26.34 -3.67 7.20
N THR A 92 26.68 -4.88 7.63
CA THR A 92 25.73 -5.90 8.06
C THR A 92 24.98 -5.41 9.29
N PHE A 93 23.64 -5.39 9.24
CA PHE A 93 22.80 -5.34 10.44
C PHE A 93 22.74 -6.72 11.10
#